data_AF-A0A7C5U3Y8-F1
#
_entry.id   AF-A0A7C5U3Y8-F1
#
_cell.length_a   1.000
_cell.length_b   1.000
_cell.length_c   1.000
_cell.angle_alpha   90.00
_cell.angle_beta   90.00
_cell.angle_gamma   90.00
#
_symmetry.space_group_name_H-M   'P 1'
#
loop_
_entity.id
_entity.type
_entity.pdbx_description
1 polymer ?
#
loop_
_entity_poly.entity_id
_entity_poly.type
_entity_poly.pdbx_seq_one_letter_code
_entity_poly.pdbx_strand_id
1 'polypeptide(L)'
;MSLKQLRDYLKSKVTGKTLYALPKQWFISNYPGKLSMKDGHFFVDPYEYYAFVIDKILENDAGLDYSKSVAQIKGETDANWLRKSKMYGSLPRTTVAYNHKGFGAFEPEDIFGYKESGTFLKMIGILPYLKEMGINVLYMLPISKMSDVFKKGEIGSPYAVKNPVELDPSYHDPLLDGIDVNEQFKALVQAAHMLGIRVVLDFIPRTAARDSDLIAEHPDWFYWIKIEEVASYKPPHIPELPFKIPDPEDLEIVYSNEEVKTHLGKFTLSPDKLDPKKWQKVKKMKGDILSNIAREFGIITPPGFSDWINDPQPTWDDVTFLRLYLDHPVESQKYLPKDQPPYVLFDVVKSSKFPGNEPNKELWEYLSNIIPSYQQRFGIDGARIDMGHALPSQLQDMIISKAKEIDPAFAFIAEELEMKNDEKAKREGYDCILGNSWYAVARPRELYKFVEETLPYLKVPFIASCETPDTPRIVVRENGDKLKYLAPALLYFAPNAIPYVNTGQEIEEIQPMNLGLDNNIFGKTVLPPDDQFYGKLAFFDY
;
A
#
# COMPACT_ATOMS: atom_id res chain seq x y z
N MET A 1 16.68 6.51 -17.14
CA MET A 1 16.32 7.65 -18.01
C MET A 1 16.08 8.93 -17.19
N SER A 2 16.33 10.12 -17.76
CA SER A 2 15.96 11.42 -17.19
C SER A 2 14.61 11.93 -17.73
N LEU A 3 13.95 12.82 -16.99
CA LEU A 3 12.70 13.45 -17.44
C LEU A 3 12.84 14.17 -18.80
N LYS A 4 14.00 14.76 -19.10
CA LYS A 4 14.30 15.38 -20.41
C LYS A 4 14.31 14.34 -21.54
N GLN A 5 14.94 13.18 -21.31
CA GLN A 5 14.98 12.09 -22.29
C GLN A 5 13.58 11.53 -22.56
N LEU A 6 12.75 11.38 -21.53
CA LEU A 6 11.34 10.98 -21.68
C LEU A 6 10.56 11.97 -22.56
N ARG A 7 10.73 13.27 -22.30
CA ARG A 7 10.10 14.33 -23.09
C ARG A 7 10.55 14.31 -24.55
N ASP A 8 11.84 14.11 -24.82
CA ASP A 8 12.35 14.02 -26.19
C ASP A 8 11.85 12.77 -26.90
N TYR A 9 11.73 11.64 -26.20
CA TYR A 9 11.08 10.44 -26.71
C TYR A 9 9.63 10.73 -27.13
N LEU A 10 8.83 11.34 -26.24
CA LEU A 10 7.44 11.68 -26.53
C LEU A 10 7.34 12.62 -27.75
N LYS A 11 8.18 13.67 -27.81
CA LYS A 11 8.24 14.58 -28.98
C LYS A 11 8.54 13.84 -30.28
N SER A 12 9.38 12.81 -30.25
CA SER A 12 9.71 12.00 -31.43
C SER A 12 8.56 11.12 -31.93
N LYS A 13 7.54 10.91 -31.10
CA LYS A 13 6.40 10.02 -31.38
C LYS A 13 5.10 10.75 -31.71
N VAL A 14 5.10 12.09 -31.70
CA VAL A 14 3.93 12.91 -32.03
C VAL A 14 3.39 12.55 -33.42
N THR A 15 2.08 12.30 -33.49
CA THR A 15 1.36 11.85 -34.68
C THR A 15 0.43 12.92 -35.27
N GLY A 16 0.03 13.91 -34.47
CA GLY A 16 -0.97 14.92 -34.81
C GLY A 16 -2.43 14.40 -34.77
N LYS A 17 -2.64 13.17 -34.27
CA LYS A 17 -3.96 12.53 -34.17
C LYS A 17 -4.53 12.76 -32.78
N THR A 18 -5.67 13.45 -32.71
CA THR A 18 -6.38 13.74 -31.46
C THR A 18 -7.40 12.64 -31.14
N LEU A 19 -6.90 11.49 -30.70
CA LEU A 19 -7.71 10.29 -30.43
C LEU A 19 -7.73 9.89 -28.96
N TYR A 20 -7.01 10.60 -28.10
CA TYR A 20 -6.87 10.27 -26.69
C TYR A 20 -7.68 11.25 -25.83
N ALA A 21 -8.73 10.76 -25.19
CA ALA A 21 -9.58 11.55 -24.31
C ALA A 21 -8.89 11.81 -22.97
N LEU A 22 -9.02 13.05 -22.49
CA LEU A 22 -8.55 13.51 -21.18
C LEU A 22 -9.72 13.97 -20.31
N PRO A 23 -9.69 13.69 -19.00
CA PRO A 23 -10.60 14.33 -18.07
C PRO A 23 -10.24 15.82 -17.94
N LYS A 24 -11.26 16.63 -17.66
CA LYS A 24 -11.12 18.09 -17.57
C LYS A 24 -10.05 18.54 -16.57
N GLN A 25 -9.95 17.87 -15.42
CA GLN A 25 -9.02 18.19 -14.33
C GLN A 25 -7.56 18.02 -14.76
N TRP A 26 -7.28 17.13 -15.73
CA TRP A 26 -5.92 16.93 -16.19
C TRP A 26 -5.51 17.97 -17.22
N PHE A 27 -6.48 18.61 -17.89
CA PHE A 27 -6.25 19.52 -19.00
C PHE A 27 -5.64 20.85 -18.53
N ILE A 28 -4.48 21.20 -19.09
CA ILE A 28 -3.81 22.47 -18.82
C ILE A 28 -4.31 23.53 -19.82
N SER A 29 -4.87 24.64 -19.32
CA SER A 29 -5.61 25.64 -20.09
C SER A 29 -4.83 26.35 -21.21
N ASN A 30 -3.49 26.42 -21.11
CA ASN A 30 -2.61 27.04 -22.11
C ASN A 30 -1.90 26.00 -23.01
N TYR A 31 -2.45 24.79 -23.14
CA TYR A 31 -1.95 23.78 -24.07
C TYR A 31 -1.97 24.31 -25.51
N PRO A 32 -0.81 24.45 -26.19
CA PRO A 32 -0.71 25.04 -27.52
C PRO A 32 -0.93 24.01 -28.65
N GLY A 33 -0.98 22.71 -28.31
CA GLY A 33 -1.08 21.61 -29.25
C GLY A 33 -2.48 21.45 -29.83
N LYS A 34 -2.63 20.44 -30.68
CA LYS A 34 -3.91 20.21 -31.36
C LYS A 34 -4.93 19.65 -30.38
N LEU A 35 -6.05 20.35 -30.27
CA LEU A 35 -7.17 19.97 -29.41
C LEU A 35 -8.42 19.76 -30.25
N SER A 36 -9.17 18.70 -29.97
CA SER A 36 -10.54 18.57 -30.44
C SER A 36 -11.48 18.33 -29.27
N MET A 37 -12.66 18.93 -29.33
CA MET A 37 -13.70 18.76 -28.31
C MET A 37 -14.89 18.05 -28.91
N LYS A 38 -15.34 16.96 -28.28
CA LYS A 38 -16.53 16.21 -28.67
C LYS A 38 -17.23 15.70 -27.41
N ASP A 39 -18.55 15.89 -27.34
CA ASP A 39 -19.41 15.41 -26.26
C ASP A 39 -18.90 15.77 -24.85
N GLY A 40 -18.30 16.96 -24.71
CA GLY A 40 -17.76 17.45 -23.43
C GLY A 40 -16.36 16.93 -23.07
N HIS A 41 -15.77 16.05 -23.89
CA HIS A 41 -14.42 15.52 -23.69
C HIS A 41 -13.39 16.28 -24.54
N PHE A 42 -12.19 16.43 -23.97
CA PHE A 42 -11.01 16.94 -24.66
C PHE A 42 -10.22 15.77 -25.25
N PHE A 43 -9.94 15.83 -26.54
CA PHE A 43 -9.11 14.85 -27.23
C PHE A 43 -7.82 15.49 -27.72
N VAL A 44 -6.71 14.83 -27.43
CA VAL A 44 -5.35 15.29 -27.74
C VAL A 44 -4.56 14.19 -28.45
N ASP A 45 -3.42 14.57 -29.03
CA ASP A 45 -2.35 13.62 -29.26
C ASP A 45 -1.63 13.38 -27.92
N PRO A 46 -1.63 12.15 -27.38
CA PRO A 46 -1.10 11.91 -26.04
C PRO A 46 0.41 12.19 -25.97
N TYR A 47 1.15 11.94 -27.05
CA TYR A 47 2.59 12.22 -27.10
C TYR A 47 2.87 13.71 -27.02
N GLU A 48 2.13 14.51 -27.79
CA GLU A 48 2.25 15.97 -27.76
C GLU A 48 1.86 16.52 -26.38
N TYR A 49 0.78 15.98 -25.80
CA TYR A 49 0.26 16.41 -24.51
C TYR A 49 1.23 16.13 -23.35
N TYR A 50 1.68 14.89 -23.18
CA TYR A 50 2.60 14.56 -22.10
C TYR A 50 3.97 15.21 -22.30
N ALA A 51 4.44 15.40 -23.54
CA ALA A 51 5.64 16.19 -23.80
C ALA A 51 5.48 17.64 -23.32
N PHE A 52 4.32 18.27 -23.57
CA PHE A 52 4.01 19.61 -23.11
C PHE A 52 3.93 19.69 -21.58
N VAL A 53 3.26 18.74 -20.92
CA VAL A 53 3.23 18.66 -19.45
C VAL A 53 4.65 18.58 -18.89
N ILE A 54 5.50 17.74 -19.47
CA ILE A 54 6.88 17.63 -19.01
C ILE A 54 7.68 18.90 -19.28
N ASP A 55 7.50 19.57 -20.43
CA ASP A 55 8.12 20.88 -20.68
C ASP A 55 7.73 21.90 -19.59
N LYS A 56 6.46 21.93 -19.17
CA LYS A 56 5.98 22.78 -18.06
C LYS A 56 6.65 22.45 -16.73
N ILE A 57 6.86 21.17 -16.45
CA ILE A 57 7.56 20.74 -15.23
C ILE A 57 9.03 21.16 -15.29
N LEU A 58 9.68 20.98 -16.44
CA LEU A 58 11.08 21.35 -16.68
C LEU A 58 11.36 22.86 -16.59
N GLU A 59 10.34 23.72 -16.65
CA GLU A 59 10.48 25.15 -16.32
C GLU A 59 10.98 25.38 -14.87
N ASN A 60 10.83 24.38 -13.99
CA ASN A 60 11.30 24.39 -12.60
C ASN A 60 12.66 23.69 -12.41
N ASP A 61 13.30 23.21 -13.48
CA ASP A 61 14.60 22.54 -13.41
C ASP A 61 15.72 23.54 -13.06
N ALA A 62 16.24 23.44 -11.84
CA ALA A 62 17.35 24.25 -11.35
C ALA A 62 18.74 23.64 -11.64
N GLY A 63 18.82 22.60 -12.47
CA GLY A 63 20.07 21.89 -12.78
C GLY A 63 20.56 20.97 -11.66
N LEU A 64 19.65 20.53 -10.79
CA LEU A 64 19.94 19.67 -9.64
C LEU A 64 19.73 18.19 -9.98
N ASP A 65 20.27 17.29 -9.16
CA ASP A 65 20.02 15.86 -9.29
C ASP A 65 18.71 15.46 -8.62
N TYR A 66 17.61 15.56 -9.38
CA TYR A 66 16.26 15.20 -8.93
C TYR A 66 16.02 13.70 -8.76
N SER A 67 17.05 12.84 -8.97
CA SER A 67 16.96 11.42 -8.60
C SER A 67 17.30 11.14 -7.14
N LYS A 68 17.73 12.16 -6.40
CA LYS A 68 17.90 12.15 -4.94
C LYS A 68 16.63 12.66 -4.26
N SER A 69 16.49 12.36 -2.96
CA SER A 69 15.39 12.91 -2.16
C SER A 69 15.47 14.44 -2.10
N VAL A 70 14.33 15.09 -1.88
CA VAL A 70 14.28 16.55 -1.77
C VAL A 70 15.10 17.03 -0.58
N ALA A 71 15.20 16.22 0.49
CA ALA A 71 16.03 16.53 1.65
C ALA A 71 17.52 16.56 1.29
N GLN A 72 18.01 15.56 0.57
CA GLN A 72 19.40 15.52 0.10
C GLN A 72 19.73 16.68 -0.84
N ILE A 73 18.77 17.08 -1.69
CA ILE A 73 18.91 18.24 -2.59
C ILE A 73 19.01 19.55 -1.80
N LYS A 74 18.26 19.68 -0.68
CA LYS A 74 18.20 20.89 0.14
C LYS A 74 19.17 20.93 1.33
N GLY A 75 19.85 19.82 1.62
CA GLY A 75 20.71 19.68 2.80
C GLY A 75 19.92 19.64 4.12
N GLU A 76 18.71 19.09 4.10
CA GLU A 76 17.93 18.85 5.33
C GLU A 76 18.46 17.61 6.06
N THR A 77 18.41 17.63 7.39
CA THR A 77 19.00 16.60 8.26
C THR A 77 17.99 15.90 9.16
N ASP A 78 16.72 16.26 9.07
CA ASP A 78 15.64 15.69 9.87
C ASP A 78 14.29 15.72 9.13
N ALA A 79 13.33 14.95 9.63
CA ALA A 79 12.00 14.82 9.04
C ALA A 79 11.05 15.99 9.38
N ASN A 80 11.53 17.15 9.85
CA ASN A 80 10.65 18.27 10.22
C ASN A 80 9.86 18.85 9.04
N TRP A 81 10.28 18.57 7.80
CA TRP A 81 9.51 18.91 6.59
C TRP A 81 8.10 18.32 6.62
N LEU A 82 7.90 17.18 7.30
CA LEU A 82 6.61 16.51 7.42
C LEU A 82 5.55 17.44 8.07
N ARG A 83 5.95 18.26 9.05
CA ARG A 83 5.06 19.21 9.75
C ARG A 83 4.55 20.37 8.88
N LYS A 84 5.14 20.57 7.71
CA LYS A 84 4.75 21.60 6.73
C LYS A 84 4.10 20.98 5.49
N SER A 85 3.79 19.69 5.56
CA SER A 85 3.31 18.92 4.42
C SER A 85 1.80 19.05 4.24
N LYS A 86 1.38 18.94 2.99
CA LYS A 86 0.00 18.79 2.53
C LYS A 86 0.03 17.59 1.59
N MET A 87 -0.55 16.49 2.06
CA MET A 87 -0.42 15.18 1.46
C MET A 87 -1.61 14.86 0.56
N TYR A 88 -1.34 14.28 -0.60
CA TYR A 88 -2.34 13.66 -1.45
C TYR A 88 -2.11 12.16 -1.45
N GLY A 89 -3.08 11.40 -0.94
CA GLY A 89 -3.04 9.94 -0.94
C GLY A 89 -3.59 9.38 -2.23
N SER A 90 -2.83 8.51 -2.88
CA SER A 90 -3.13 7.96 -4.20
C SER A 90 -2.97 6.45 -4.24
N LEU A 91 -3.90 5.80 -4.93
CA LEU A 91 -3.67 4.50 -5.53
C LEU A 91 -3.51 4.73 -7.04
N PRO A 92 -2.28 4.76 -7.59
CA PRO A 92 -2.05 5.23 -8.95
C PRO A 92 -2.92 4.55 -10.01
N ARG A 93 -3.20 3.24 -9.85
CA ARG A 93 -4.02 2.47 -10.79
C ARG A 93 -5.44 3.02 -10.95
N THR A 94 -5.95 3.72 -9.94
CA THR A 94 -7.29 4.28 -9.85
C THR A 94 -7.27 5.80 -10.02
N THR A 95 -6.37 6.49 -9.31
CA THR A 95 -6.25 7.97 -9.36
C THR A 95 -6.12 8.48 -10.79
N VAL A 96 -5.39 7.74 -11.64
CA VAL A 96 -5.19 8.10 -13.04
C VAL A 96 -5.77 7.08 -14.02
N ALA A 97 -6.84 6.38 -13.62
CA ALA A 97 -7.66 5.61 -14.54
C ALA A 97 -8.62 6.53 -15.31
N TYR A 98 -8.74 6.34 -16.63
CA TYR A 98 -9.70 7.10 -17.43
C TYR A 98 -9.97 6.43 -18.78
N ASN A 99 -11.23 6.44 -19.24
CA ASN A 99 -11.59 5.95 -20.56
C ASN A 99 -11.05 6.89 -21.66
N HIS A 100 -9.94 6.49 -22.28
CA HIS A 100 -9.25 7.29 -23.29
C HIS A 100 -9.90 7.22 -24.67
N LYS A 101 -10.77 6.24 -24.92
CA LYS A 101 -11.61 6.20 -26.13
C LYS A 101 -12.59 7.37 -26.16
N GLY A 102 -13.07 7.82 -25.00
CA GLY A 102 -14.10 8.85 -24.87
C GLY A 102 -15.51 8.39 -25.29
N PHE A 103 -15.71 7.08 -25.42
CA PHE A 103 -16.99 6.43 -25.66
C PHE A 103 -16.97 5.00 -25.13
N GLY A 104 -18.14 4.38 -25.01
CA GLY A 104 -18.27 3.01 -24.54
C GLY A 104 -17.83 2.83 -23.08
N ALA A 105 -17.60 1.58 -22.70
CA ALA A 105 -17.18 1.22 -21.36
C ALA A 105 -15.66 1.36 -21.17
N PHE A 106 -15.24 1.61 -19.93
CA PHE A 106 -13.84 1.45 -19.51
C PHE A 106 -13.32 0.04 -19.83
N GLU A 107 -12.08 -0.04 -20.31
CA GLU A 107 -11.32 -1.26 -20.57
C GLU A 107 -9.87 -1.05 -20.09
N PRO A 108 -9.26 -1.95 -19.29
CA PRO A 108 -7.90 -1.76 -18.77
C PRO A 108 -6.87 -1.38 -19.85
N GLU A 109 -7.01 -1.99 -21.02
CA GLU A 109 -6.33 -1.62 -22.27
C GLU A 109 -7.38 -1.59 -23.39
N ASP A 110 -7.43 -0.50 -24.14
CA ASP A 110 -8.46 -0.25 -25.13
C ASP A 110 -8.07 -0.74 -26.54
N ILE A 111 -9.06 -0.73 -27.45
CA ILE A 111 -8.87 -1.14 -28.85
C ILE A 111 -7.90 -0.26 -29.67
N PHE A 112 -7.54 0.92 -29.16
CA PHE A 112 -6.56 1.81 -29.78
C PHE A 112 -5.13 1.55 -29.27
N GLY A 113 -4.97 0.65 -28.29
CA GLY A 113 -3.70 0.33 -27.64
C GLY A 113 -3.34 1.32 -26.53
N TYR A 114 -4.29 2.11 -26.03
CA TYR A 114 -4.08 2.92 -24.84
C TYR A 114 -4.46 2.16 -23.58
N LYS A 115 -3.70 2.39 -22.51
CA LYS A 115 -3.99 1.82 -21.21
C LYS A 115 -4.89 2.75 -20.41
N GLU A 116 -6.13 2.36 -20.19
CA GLU A 116 -7.08 3.16 -19.42
C GLU A 116 -6.85 3.02 -17.91
N SER A 117 -6.35 1.87 -17.43
CA SER A 117 -5.85 1.73 -16.06
C SER A 117 -4.69 2.68 -15.77
N GLY A 118 -4.51 3.11 -14.52
CA GLY A 118 -3.51 4.11 -14.18
C GLY A 118 -2.05 3.68 -14.39
N THR A 119 -1.21 4.62 -14.84
CA THR A 119 0.22 4.42 -15.17
C THR A 119 1.09 5.54 -14.58
N PHE A 120 2.41 5.32 -14.48
CA PHE A 120 3.31 6.37 -14.00
C PHE A 120 3.39 7.59 -14.93
N LEU A 121 3.24 7.41 -16.24
CA LEU A 121 3.15 8.53 -17.18
C LEU A 121 1.92 9.41 -16.88
N LYS A 122 0.77 8.79 -16.62
CA LYS A 122 -0.45 9.52 -16.28
C LYS A 122 -0.35 10.21 -14.91
N MET A 123 0.35 9.60 -13.95
CA MET A 123 0.67 10.27 -12.67
C MET A 123 1.51 11.54 -12.89
N ILE A 124 2.49 11.55 -13.81
CA ILE A 124 3.21 12.77 -14.20
C ILE A 124 2.22 13.83 -14.73
N GLY A 125 1.25 13.38 -15.54
CA GLY A 125 0.17 14.21 -16.10
C GLY A 125 -0.60 15.05 -15.08
N ILE A 126 -0.82 14.50 -13.87
CA ILE A 126 -1.63 15.18 -12.84
C ILE A 126 -0.80 16.00 -11.85
N LEU A 127 0.53 15.90 -11.87
CA LEU A 127 1.37 16.66 -10.91
C LEU A 127 1.12 18.18 -10.96
N PRO A 128 0.90 18.83 -12.13
CA PRO A 128 0.54 20.25 -12.17
C PRO A 128 -0.78 20.56 -11.43
N TYR A 129 -1.79 19.69 -11.57
CA TYR A 129 -3.06 19.82 -10.86
C TYR A 129 -2.88 19.72 -9.34
N LEU A 130 -2.13 18.72 -8.87
CA LEU A 130 -1.80 18.58 -7.45
C LEU A 130 -1.02 19.79 -6.93
N LYS A 131 -0.08 20.30 -7.72
CA LYS A 131 0.72 21.49 -7.38
C LYS A 131 -0.15 22.74 -7.24
N GLU A 132 -1.12 22.93 -8.13
CA GLU A 132 -2.07 24.05 -8.08
C GLU A 132 -2.95 23.99 -6.83
N MET A 133 -3.37 22.79 -6.42
CA MET A 133 -4.07 22.55 -5.14
C MET A 133 -3.19 22.82 -3.91
N GLY A 134 -1.88 23.04 -4.10
CA GLY A 134 -0.92 23.31 -3.05
C GLY A 134 -0.37 22.06 -2.36
N ILE A 135 -0.59 20.87 -2.94
CA ILE A 135 0.01 19.62 -2.48
C ILE A 135 1.52 19.67 -2.65
N ASN A 136 2.23 19.16 -1.65
CA ASN A 136 3.69 19.05 -1.65
C ASN A 136 4.20 17.67 -1.19
N VAL A 137 3.30 16.72 -0.94
CA VAL A 137 3.63 15.31 -0.73
C VAL A 137 2.65 14.43 -1.51
N LEU A 138 3.18 13.59 -2.38
CA LEU A 138 2.45 12.50 -3.03
C LEU A 138 2.71 11.22 -2.22
N TYR A 139 1.68 10.75 -1.52
CA TYR A 139 1.69 9.47 -0.81
C TYR A 139 1.02 8.41 -1.68
N MET A 140 1.74 7.34 -2.01
CA MET A 140 1.21 6.24 -2.80
C MET A 140 1.09 4.97 -1.96
N LEU A 141 -0.07 4.33 -2.08
CA LEU A 141 -0.28 2.94 -1.66
C LEU A 141 0.72 2.00 -2.37
N PRO A 142 0.83 0.73 -1.96
CA PRO A 142 1.84 -0.17 -2.52
C PRO A 142 1.81 -0.22 -4.05
N ILE A 143 2.98 0.03 -4.65
CA ILE A 143 3.24 -0.01 -6.10
C ILE A 143 4.12 -1.19 -6.51
N SER A 144 4.50 -2.02 -5.54
CA SER A 144 5.28 -3.22 -5.76
C SER A 144 4.48 -4.27 -6.53
N LYS A 145 5.19 -5.22 -7.15
CA LYS A 145 4.59 -6.30 -7.93
C LYS A 145 3.59 -7.09 -7.09
N MET A 146 2.37 -7.18 -7.59
CA MET A 146 1.24 -7.80 -6.92
C MET A 146 1.03 -9.24 -7.37
N SER A 147 0.19 -9.93 -6.61
CA SER A 147 -0.29 -11.26 -6.96
C SER A 147 -1.65 -11.24 -7.65
N ASP A 148 -1.82 -12.15 -8.60
CA ASP A 148 -3.10 -12.44 -9.27
C ASP A 148 -3.80 -13.69 -8.73
N VAL A 149 -3.26 -14.34 -7.68
CA VAL A 149 -3.92 -15.50 -7.04
C VAL A 149 -4.81 -15.05 -5.89
N PHE A 150 -5.90 -15.80 -5.65
CA PHE A 150 -6.87 -15.55 -4.58
C PHE A 150 -7.46 -14.14 -4.56
N LYS A 151 -7.59 -13.51 -5.75
CA LYS A 151 -8.20 -12.19 -5.90
C LYS A 151 -9.66 -12.17 -5.42
N LYS A 152 -10.05 -11.03 -4.82
CA LYS A 152 -11.44 -10.78 -4.41
C LYS A 152 -12.32 -10.21 -5.54
N GLY A 153 -11.70 -9.70 -6.60
CA GLY A 153 -12.35 -9.12 -7.77
C GLY A 153 -11.52 -9.33 -9.04
N GLU A 154 -11.59 -8.37 -9.95
CA GLU A 154 -10.90 -8.40 -11.25
C GLU A 154 -9.37 -8.29 -11.14
N ILE A 155 -8.86 -7.52 -10.17
CA ILE A 155 -7.43 -7.25 -9.95
C ILE A 155 -7.01 -7.58 -8.51
N GLY A 156 -5.73 -7.92 -8.34
CA GLY A 156 -5.15 -8.21 -7.03
C GLY A 156 -5.05 -6.96 -6.15
N SER A 157 -5.19 -7.16 -4.84
CA SER A 157 -4.97 -6.12 -3.85
C SER A 157 -3.55 -5.54 -3.95
N PRO A 158 -3.35 -4.20 -3.81
CA PRO A 158 -2.00 -3.64 -3.66
C PRO A 158 -1.21 -4.27 -2.52
N TYR A 159 -1.90 -4.75 -1.49
CA TYR A 159 -1.30 -5.34 -0.30
C TYR A 159 -0.91 -6.82 -0.48
N ALA A 160 -1.33 -7.46 -1.58
CA ALA A 160 -0.89 -8.82 -1.95
C ALA A 160 0.47 -8.79 -2.66
N VAL A 161 1.51 -8.38 -1.93
CA VAL A 161 2.86 -8.13 -2.47
C VAL A 161 3.55 -9.43 -2.88
N LYS A 162 3.65 -9.68 -4.18
CA LYS A 162 4.35 -10.83 -4.74
C LYS A 162 5.86 -10.66 -4.70
N ASN A 163 6.35 -9.45 -4.97
CA ASN A 163 7.76 -9.10 -4.86
C ASN A 163 7.91 -7.64 -4.37
N PRO A 164 8.49 -7.41 -3.17
CA PRO A 164 8.50 -6.07 -2.58
C PRO A 164 9.55 -5.12 -3.19
N VAL A 165 10.54 -5.62 -3.93
CA VAL A 165 11.58 -4.79 -4.56
C VAL A 165 11.33 -4.52 -6.04
N GLU A 166 10.43 -5.27 -6.68
CA GLU A 166 10.01 -5.02 -8.06
C GLU A 166 8.76 -4.16 -8.10
N LEU A 167 8.69 -3.23 -9.05
CA LEU A 167 7.46 -2.48 -9.33
C LEU A 167 6.49 -3.34 -10.13
N ASP A 168 5.19 -3.13 -9.94
CA ASP A 168 4.21 -3.85 -10.75
C ASP A 168 4.27 -3.42 -12.23
N PRO A 169 4.43 -4.36 -13.19
CA PRO A 169 4.45 -4.03 -14.61
C PRO A 169 3.13 -3.39 -15.09
N SER A 170 2.02 -3.54 -14.35
CA SER A 170 0.76 -2.87 -14.66
C SER A 170 0.87 -1.34 -14.65
N TYR A 171 1.88 -0.75 -14.02
CA TYR A 171 2.08 0.70 -14.03
C TYR A 171 2.85 1.23 -15.25
N HIS A 172 3.39 0.34 -16.09
CA HIS A 172 3.99 0.70 -17.38
C HIS A 172 2.92 1.23 -18.33
N ASP A 173 3.23 2.37 -18.97
CA ASP A 173 2.41 2.95 -20.03
C ASP A 173 2.87 2.50 -21.44
N PRO A 174 1.98 1.92 -22.27
CA PRO A 174 2.33 1.46 -23.62
C PRO A 174 2.72 2.58 -24.57
N LEU A 175 2.41 3.86 -24.26
CA LEU A 175 2.94 4.98 -25.02
C LEU A 175 4.47 5.05 -24.94
N LEU A 176 5.08 4.47 -23.92
CA LEU A 176 6.52 4.49 -23.65
C LEU A 176 7.18 3.14 -23.98
N ASP A 177 6.86 2.60 -25.16
CA ASP A 177 7.47 1.36 -25.65
C ASP A 177 9.01 1.45 -25.67
N GLY A 178 9.65 0.41 -25.15
CA GLY A 178 11.11 0.32 -24.95
C GLY A 178 11.65 1.03 -23.70
N ILE A 179 10.81 1.71 -22.91
CA ILE A 179 11.19 2.33 -21.63
C ILE A 179 10.64 1.50 -20.48
N ASP A 180 11.53 0.98 -19.64
CA ASP A 180 11.16 0.09 -18.53
C ASP A 180 10.34 0.82 -17.44
N VAL A 181 9.49 0.06 -16.72
CA VAL A 181 8.62 0.59 -15.66
C VAL A 181 9.41 1.31 -14.55
N ASN A 182 10.62 0.85 -14.21
CA ASN A 182 11.48 1.52 -13.25
C ASN A 182 11.95 2.89 -13.74
N GLU A 183 12.20 3.02 -15.04
CA GLU A 183 12.58 4.31 -15.62
C GLU A 183 11.40 5.28 -15.66
N GLN A 184 10.18 4.78 -15.88
CA GLN A 184 8.96 5.60 -15.79
C GLN A 184 8.71 6.08 -14.36
N PHE A 185 8.86 5.19 -13.37
CA PHE A 185 8.73 5.58 -11.96
C PHE A 185 9.81 6.57 -11.54
N LYS A 186 11.06 6.37 -11.97
CA LYS A 186 12.14 7.34 -11.74
C LYS A 186 11.83 8.70 -12.35
N ALA A 187 11.23 8.74 -13.54
CA ALA A 187 10.80 9.99 -14.17
C ALA A 187 9.65 10.66 -13.39
N LEU A 188 8.71 9.89 -12.83
CA LEU A 188 7.66 10.41 -11.95
C LEU A 188 8.25 11.07 -10.70
N VAL A 189 9.19 10.42 -10.03
CA VAL A 189 9.85 10.97 -8.84
C VAL A 189 10.63 12.24 -9.17
N GLN A 190 11.40 12.24 -10.27
CA GLN A 190 12.09 13.44 -10.76
C GLN A 190 11.14 14.60 -11.03
N ALA A 191 10.03 14.33 -11.71
CA ALA A 191 9.01 15.33 -12.02
C ALA A 191 8.36 15.91 -10.75
N ALA A 192 8.05 15.05 -9.78
CA ALA A 192 7.53 15.47 -8.48
C ALA A 192 8.53 16.39 -7.75
N HIS A 193 9.80 15.99 -7.67
CA HIS A 193 10.84 16.77 -7.00
C HIS A 193 11.10 18.13 -7.65
N MET A 194 11.06 18.23 -8.99
CA MET A 194 11.15 19.51 -9.71
C MET A 194 10.02 20.47 -9.32
N LEU A 195 8.83 19.95 -9.04
CA LEU A 195 7.69 20.74 -8.54
C LEU A 195 7.73 20.95 -7.02
N GLY A 196 8.75 20.44 -6.32
CA GLY A 196 8.85 20.48 -4.86
C GLY A 196 7.81 19.59 -4.17
N ILE A 197 7.33 18.55 -4.85
CA ILE A 197 6.45 17.51 -4.30
C ILE A 197 7.34 16.34 -3.89
N ARG A 198 7.27 15.93 -2.62
CA ARG A 198 7.97 14.76 -2.09
C ARG A 198 7.20 13.48 -2.37
N VAL A 199 7.89 12.35 -2.42
CA VAL A 199 7.28 11.03 -2.66
C VAL A 199 7.40 10.15 -1.43
N VAL A 200 6.25 9.68 -0.93
CA VAL A 200 6.14 8.74 0.20
C VAL A 200 5.48 7.46 -0.29
N LEU A 201 6.05 6.31 0.04
CA LEU A 201 5.53 4.99 -0.35
C LEU A 201 5.03 4.18 0.85
N ASP A 202 4.26 3.13 0.59
CA ASP A 202 3.70 2.22 1.59
C ASP A 202 4.36 0.83 1.51
N PHE A 203 4.72 0.24 2.65
CA PHE A 203 5.41 -1.04 2.76
C PHE A 203 4.86 -1.89 3.91
N ILE A 204 4.79 -3.21 3.69
CA ILE A 204 4.21 -4.17 4.64
C ILE A 204 5.20 -5.30 4.94
N PRO A 205 6.15 -5.11 5.88
CA PRO A 205 7.22 -6.09 6.13
C PRO A 205 6.75 -7.42 6.73
N ARG A 206 5.54 -7.48 7.31
CA ARG A 206 5.03 -8.66 8.04
C ARG A 206 4.50 -9.75 7.11
N THR A 207 3.97 -9.38 5.95
CA THR A 207 3.21 -10.26 5.04
C THR A 207 3.85 -10.35 3.66
N ALA A 208 3.38 -11.32 2.88
CA ALA A 208 3.69 -11.46 1.47
C ALA A 208 2.48 -12.10 0.75
N ALA A 209 2.42 -12.02 -0.57
CA ALA A 209 1.44 -12.77 -1.34
C ALA A 209 1.61 -14.29 -1.12
N ARG A 210 0.51 -15.03 -1.29
CA ARG A 210 0.48 -16.50 -1.17
C ARG A 210 1.48 -17.21 -2.06
N ASP A 211 1.75 -16.64 -3.24
CA ASP A 211 2.65 -17.11 -4.30
C ASP A 211 3.87 -16.19 -4.48
N SER A 212 4.36 -15.57 -3.39
CA SER A 212 5.51 -14.67 -3.42
C SER A 212 6.70 -15.23 -4.22
N ASP A 213 7.35 -14.35 -5.00
CA ASP A 213 8.54 -14.70 -5.77
C ASP A 213 9.69 -15.22 -4.87
N LEU A 214 9.68 -14.87 -3.58
CA LEU A 214 10.67 -15.31 -2.59
C LEU A 214 10.61 -16.82 -2.30
N ILE A 215 9.48 -17.49 -2.56
CA ILE A 215 9.31 -18.93 -2.28
C ILE A 215 10.33 -19.77 -3.06
N ALA A 216 10.72 -19.35 -4.26
CA ALA A 216 11.64 -20.12 -5.11
C ALA A 216 13.04 -20.24 -4.50
N GLU A 217 13.51 -19.21 -3.81
CA GLU A 217 14.83 -19.20 -3.16
C GLU A 217 14.75 -19.54 -1.67
N HIS A 218 13.69 -19.11 -0.99
CA HIS A 218 13.53 -19.23 0.45
C HIS A 218 12.15 -19.82 0.82
N PRO A 219 11.84 -21.07 0.46
CA PRO A 219 10.56 -21.69 0.80
C PRO A 219 10.35 -21.85 2.32
N ASP A 220 11.43 -21.82 3.11
CA ASP A 220 11.45 -21.92 4.56
C ASP A 220 11.19 -20.59 5.28
N TRP A 221 11.13 -19.46 4.55
CA TRP A 221 10.63 -18.18 5.06
C TRP A 221 9.09 -18.13 5.15
N PHE A 222 8.41 -19.19 4.74
CA PHE A 222 6.96 -19.29 4.71
C PHE A 222 6.45 -20.43 5.59
N TYR A 223 5.18 -20.34 5.96
CA TYR A 223 4.45 -21.41 6.64
C TYR A 223 3.71 -22.27 5.61
N TRP A 224 3.47 -23.53 5.94
CA TRP A 224 2.86 -24.49 5.02
C TRP A 224 1.80 -25.31 5.74
N ILE A 225 0.67 -25.52 5.07
CA ILE A 225 -0.41 -26.42 5.50
C ILE A 225 -0.69 -27.47 4.43
N LYS A 226 -1.27 -28.60 4.82
CA LYS A 226 -1.74 -29.62 3.88
C LYS A 226 -2.90 -29.07 3.06
N ILE A 227 -2.95 -29.40 1.77
CA ILE A 227 -3.96 -28.85 0.86
C ILE A 227 -5.40 -29.26 1.24
N GLU A 228 -5.56 -30.45 1.85
CA GLU A 228 -6.85 -30.96 2.34
C GLU A 228 -7.43 -30.12 3.48
N GLU A 229 -6.60 -29.33 4.17
CA GLU A 229 -7.00 -28.50 5.31
C GLU A 229 -7.42 -27.08 4.90
N VAL A 230 -7.20 -26.68 3.64
CA VAL A 230 -7.41 -25.30 3.18
C VAL A 230 -8.86 -24.86 3.34
N ALA A 231 -9.82 -25.71 2.98
CA ALA A 231 -11.24 -25.37 3.05
C ALA A 231 -11.75 -25.18 4.49
N SER A 232 -11.07 -25.79 5.48
CA SER A 232 -11.43 -25.68 6.90
C SER A 232 -10.53 -24.70 7.66
N TYR A 233 -9.56 -24.07 6.99
CA TYR A 233 -8.59 -23.19 7.62
C TYR A 233 -9.26 -21.86 8.00
N LYS A 234 -9.21 -21.54 9.29
CA LYS A 234 -9.71 -20.30 9.90
C LYS A 234 -8.98 -20.08 11.23
N PRO A 235 -8.88 -18.84 11.73
CA PRO A 235 -8.41 -18.63 13.10
C PRO A 235 -9.28 -19.44 14.07
N PRO A 236 -8.69 -20.21 15.00
CA PRO A 236 -9.45 -21.01 15.97
C PRO A 236 -10.24 -20.11 16.92
N HIS A 237 -11.49 -20.48 17.21
CA HIS A 237 -12.35 -19.72 18.13
C HIS A 237 -12.11 -20.15 19.58
N ILE A 238 -11.91 -19.19 20.48
CA ILE A 238 -11.60 -19.46 21.89
C ILE A 238 -12.68 -18.79 22.75
N PRO A 239 -13.80 -19.47 23.02
CA PRO A 239 -14.97 -18.86 23.69
C PRO A 239 -14.68 -18.38 25.12
N GLU A 240 -13.61 -18.88 25.74
CA GLU A 240 -13.18 -18.48 27.08
C GLU A 240 -12.56 -17.08 27.13
N LEU A 241 -12.12 -16.54 25.98
CA LEU A 241 -11.45 -15.25 25.89
C LEU A 241 -12.30 -14.21 25.15
N PRO A 242 -12.23 -12.93 25.54
CA PRO A 242 -12.90 -11.87 24.80
C PRO A 242 -12.19 -11.58 23.47
N PHE A 243 -12.76 -10.67 22.68
CA PHE A 243 -12.09 -10.09 21.52
C PHE A 243 -10.89 -9.24 21.97
N LYS A 244 -9.67 -9.79 21.87
CA LYS A 244 -8.42 -9.14 22.30
C LYS A 244 -7.19 -9.75 21.61
N ILE A 245 -6.09 -9.01 21.61
CA ILE A 245 -4.74 -9.59 21.43
C ILE A 245 -4.40 -10.37 22.71
N PRO A 246 -3.90 -11.62 22.64
CA PRO A 246 -3.56 -12.40 23.83
C PRO A 246 -2.45 -11.77 24.67
N ASP A 247 -2.52 -11.95 25.98
CA ASP A 247 -1.46 -11.75 26.96
C ASP A 247 -0.76 -13.09 27.31
N PRO A 248 0.45 -13.08 27.90
CA PRO A 248 1.16 -14.29 28.32
C PRO A 248 0.31 -15.27 29.14
N GLU A 249 -0.52 -14.76 30.05
CA GLU A 249 -1.46 -15.56 30.85
C GLU A 249 -2.58 -16.23 30.05
N ASP A 250 -2.93 -15.69 28.87
CA ASP A 250 -3.97 -16.27 28.02
C ASP A 250 -3.46 -17.51 27.27
N LEU A 251 -2.14 -17.67 27.11
CA LEU A 251 -1.55 -18.74 26.28
C LEU A 251 -1.89 -20.15 26.80
N GLU A 252 -2.00 -20.35 28.12
CA GLU A 252 -2.40 -21.65 28.66
C GLU A 252 -3.81 -22.04 28.22
N ILE A 253 -4.74 -21.08 28.21
CA ILE A 253 -6.12 -21.26 27.76
C ILE A 253 -6.12 -21.52 26.25
N VAL A 254 -5.39 -20.71 25.49
CA VAL A 254 -5.25 -20.81 24.03
C VAL A 254 -4.75 -22.20 23.62
N TYR A 255 -3.61 -22.65 24.15
CA TYR A 255 -3.00 -23.92 23.74
C TYR A 255 -3.69 -25.17 24.32
N SER A 256 -4.53 -25.00 25.36
CA SER A 256 -5.36 -26.09 25.88
C SER A 256 -6.61 -26.36 25.04
N ASN A 257 -7.03 -25.40 24.22
CA ASN A 257 -8.23 -25.47 23.38
C ASN A 257 -8.10 -26.54 22.26
N GLU A 258 -9.16 -27.32 22.05
CA GLU A 258 -9.16 -28.42 21.07
C GLU A 258 -9.17 -27.94 19.60
N GLU A 259 -9.78 -26.80 19.30
CA GLU A 259 -9.68 -26.20 17.96
C GLU A 259 -8.24 -25.75 17.67
N VAL A 260 -7.54 -25.23 18.67
CA VAL A 260 -6.12 -24.85 18.54
C VAL A 260 -5.25 -26.08 18.30
N LYS A 261 -5.42 -27.17 19.05
CA LYS A 261 -4.69 -28.43 18.81
C LYS A 261 -4.94 -28.98 17.39
N THR A 262 -6.20 -28.93 16.94
CA THR A 262 -6.57 -29.33 15.57
C THR A 262 -5.90 -28.42 14.54
N HIS A 263 -5.91 -27.10 14.77
CA HIS A 263 -5.27 -26.11 13.91
C HIS A 263 -3.76 -26.35 13.77
N LEU A 264 -3.05 -26.60 14.88
CA LEU A 264 -1.62 -26.88 14.87
C LEU A 264 -1.26 -28.14 14.05
N GLY A 265 -2.14 -29.14 14.02
CA GLY A 265 -1.96 -30.38 13.24
C GLY A 265 -2.08 -30.23 11.71
N LYS A 266 -2.53 -29.06 11.23
CA LYS A 266 -2.64 -28.75 9.79
C LYS A 266 -1.31 -28.44 9.14
N PHE A 267 -0.33 -28.00 9.93
CA PHE A 267 0.94 -27.47 9.43
C PHE A 267 1.94 -28.57 9.06
N THR A 268 2.88 -28.21 8.20
CA THR A 268 3.93 -29.10 7.69
C THR A 268 5.24 -28.33 7.53
N LEU A 269 6.33 -29.05 7.31
CA LEU A 269 7.62 -28.46 6.97
C LEU A 269 7.59 -27.89 5.55
N SER A 270 8.52 -26.98 5.26
CA SER A 270 8.69 -26.42 3.91
C SER A 270 9.08 -27.48 2.88
N PRO A 271 8.77 -27.27 1.59
CA PRO A 271 8.99 -28.27 0.54
C PRO A 271 10.47 -28.70 0.41
N ASP A 272 11.42 -27.80 0.65
CA ASP A 272 12.85 -28.11 0.65
C ASP A 272 13.27 -29.07 1.77
N LYS A 273 12.57 -29.06 2.91
CA LYS A 273 12.81 -29.97 4.03
C LYS A 273 12.09 -31.31 3.87
N LEU A 274 10.91 -31.31 3.24
CA LEU A 274 10.13 -32.51 3.00
C LEU A 274 10.79 -33.44 1.96
N ASP A 275 11.20 -32.89 0.83
CA ASP A 275 11.89 -33.65 -0.22
C ASP A 275 12.80 -32.70 -1.04
N PRO A 276 14.10 -32.60 -0.67
CA PRO A 276 15.05 -31.72 -1.34
C PRO A 276 15.17 -31.99 -2.85
N LYS A 277 15.08 -33.26 -3.28
CA LYS A 277 15.24 -33.63 -4.70
C LYS A 277 14.02 -33.21 -5.50
N LYS A 278 12.82 -33.45 -4.97
CA LYS A 278 11.57 -32.99 -5.58
C LYS A 278 11.49 -31.47 -5.60
N TRP A 279 11.96 -30.79 -4.56
CA TRP A 279 12.01 -29.33 -4.53
C TRP A 279 12.85 -28.75 -5.68
N GLN A 280 14.04 -29.30 -5.91
CA GLN A 280 14.90 -28.89 -7.03
C GLN A 280 14.26 -29.10 -8.41
N LYS A 281 13.36 -30.09 -8.53
CA LYS A 281 12.55 -30.28 -9.74
C LYS A 281 11.46 -29.22 -9.85
N VAL A 282 10.69 -28.99 -8.77
CA VAL A 282 9.59 -28.01 -8.71
C VAL A 282 10.07 -26.60 -9.03
N LYS A 283 11.21 -26.19 -8.47
CA LYS A 283 11.83 -24.88 -8.72
C LYS A 283 12.12 -24.60 -10.21
N LYS A 284 12.31 -25.64 -11.01
CA LYS A 284 12.59 -25.54 -12.46
C LYS A 284 11.35 -25.73 -13.33
N MET A 285 10.20 -26.03 -12.75
CA MET A 285 8.95 -26.17 -13.49
C MET A 285 8.48 -24.82 -14.00
N LYS A 286 7.90 -24.81 -15.19
CA LYS A 286 7.25 -23.61 -15.73
C LYS A 286 5.93 -23.33 -14.99
N GLY A 287 5.49 -22.09 -15.02
CA GLY A 287 4.23 -21.66 -14.41
C GLY A 287 4.40 -21.17 -12.98
N ASP A 288 3.28 -20.99 -12.30
CA ASP A 288 3.23 -20.48 -10.93
C ASP A 288 3.85 -21.46 -9.92
N ILE A 289 4.73 -20.95 -9.05
CA ILE A 289 5.49 -21.77 -8.10
C ILE A 289 4.58 -22.41 -7.05
N LEU A 290 3.58 -21.67 -6.54
CA LEU A 290 2.65 -22.17 -5.53
C LEU A 290 1.81 -23.32 -6.09
N SER A 291 1.31 -23.17 -7.31
CA SER A 291 0.56 -24.20 -8.03
C SER A 291 1.38 -25.48 -8.24
N ASN A 292 2.66 -25.35 -8.56
CA ASN A 292 3.56 -26.50 -8.72
C ASN A 292 3.84 -27.20 -7.38
N ILE A 293 4.02 -26.45 -6.29
CA ILE A 293 4.17 -27.00 -4.94
C ILE A 293 2.90 -27.74 -4.52
N ALA A 294 1.73 -27.13 -4.69
CA ALA A 294 0.44 -27.75 -4.39
C ALA A 294 0.27 -29.10 -5.09
N ARG A 295 0.66 -29.20 -6.36
CA ARG A 295 0.55 -30.43 -7.15
C ARG A 295 1.54 -31.52 -6.73
N GLU A 296 2.79 -31.17 -6.50
CA GLU A 296 3.88 -32.16 -6.31
C GLU A 296 4.09 -32.54 -4.84
N PHE A 297 3.73 -31.65 -3.91
CA PHE A 297 3.87 -31.83 -2.46
C PHE A 297 2.53 -31.95 -1.71
N GLY A 298 1.41 -31.50 -2.28
CA GLY A 298 0.11 -31.52 -1.57
C GLY A 298 0.03 -30.51 -0.42
N ILE A 299 0.81 -29.43 -0.51
CA ILE A 299 0.90 -28.38 0.53
C ILE A 299 0.75 -27.00 -0.09
N ILE A 300 0.36 -26.01 0.71
CA ILE A 300 0.20 -24.62 0.28
C ILE A 300 0.51 -23.67 1.45
N THR A 301 0.87 -22.42 1.16
CA THR A 301 0.93 -21.37 2.19
C THR A 301 -0.44 -21.17 2.83
N PRO A 302 -0.59 -20.93 4.14
CA PRO A 302 -1.88 -20.63 4.73
C PRO A 302 -2.34 -19.20 4.39
N PRO A 303 -3.65 -18.90 4.35
CA PRO A 303 -4.12 -17.52 4.32
C PRO A 303 -3.84 -16.79 5.64
N GLY A 304 -3.70 -15.46 5.56
CA GLY A 304 -3.56 -14.60 6.74
C GLY A 304 -4.86 -14.47 7.55
N PHE A 305 -4.75 -14.01 8.78
CA PHE A 305 -5.88 -13.64 9.63
C PHE A 305 -5.44 -12.69 10.75
N SER A 306 -6.40 -12.02 11.39
CA SER A 306 -6.18 -11.07 12.49
C SER A 306 -5.41 -11.69 13.67
N ASP A 307 -4.49 -10.93 14.26
CA ASP A 307 -3.79 -11.28 15.50
C ASP A 307 -4.68 -11.19 16.76
N TRP A 308 -5.93 -10.75 16.60
CA TRP A 308 -6.92 -10.71 17.66
C TRP A 308 -7.68 -12.04 17.75
N ILE A 309 -7.77 -12.57 18.96
CA ILE A 309 -8.61 -13.72 19.27
C ILE A 309 -10.06 -13.31 19.06
N ASN A 310 -10.84 -14.21 18.44
CA ASN A 310 -12.29 -14.04 18.19
C ASN A 310 -12.67 -12.83 17.32
N ASP A 311 -11.76 -12.38 16.45
CA ASP A 311 -12.08 -11.40 15.42
C ASP A 311 -13.14 -11.95 14.45
N PRO A 312 -14.26 -11.24 14.21
CA PRO A 312 -15.28 -11.67 13.26
C PRO A 312 -14.88 -11.50 11.78
N GLN A 313 -13.76 -10.83 11.48
CA GLN A 313 -13.29 -10.63 10.12
C GLN A 313 -12.93 -11.95 9.43
N PRO A 314 -13.17 -12.08 8.11
CA PRO A 314 -12.74 -13.26 7.35
C PRO A 314 -11.22 -13.32 7.23
N THR A 315 -10.72 -14.48 6.81
CA THR A 315 -9.31 -14.67 6.44
C THR A 315 -8.90 -13.76 5.29
N TRP A 316 -7.61 -13.45 5.23
CA TRP A 316 -6.98 -12.69 4.15
C TRP A 316 -6.37 -13.66 3.15
N ASP A 317 -7.19 -14.13 2.21
CA ASP A 317 -6.84 -15.25 1.34
C ASP A 317 -5.74 -14.94 0.31
N ASP A 318 -5.53 -13.67 -0.01
CA ASP A 318 -4.53 -13.15 -0.95
C ASP A 318 -3.14 -12.97 -0.35
N VAL A 319 -2.99 -13.07 0.97
CA VAL A 319 -1.71 -12.91 1.68
C VAL A 319 -1.41 -14.05 2.65
N THR A 320 -0.13 -14.20 3.00
CA THR A 320 0.40 -15.06 4.06
C THR A 320 1.38 -14.27 4.92
N PHE A 321 1.72 -14.80 6.09
CA PHE A 321 2.77 -14.26 6.95
C PHE A 321 4.15 -14.79 6.58
N LEU A 322 5.17 -13.94 6.76
CA LEU A 322 6.58 -14.33 6.71
C LEU A 322 7.04 -14.94 8.05
N ARG A 323 7.97 -15.87 8.01
CA ARG A 323 8.50 -16.55 9.21
C ARG A 323 9.68 -15.77 9.80
N LEU A 324 9.36 -14.84 10.70
CA LEU A 324 10.33 -13.92 11.30
C LEU A 324 11.31 -14.59 12.27
N TYR A 325 10.97 -15.74 12.83
CA TYR A 325 11.81 -16.53 13.74
C TYR A 325 11.94 -17.97 13.25
N LEU A 326 13.13 -18.54 13.44
CA LEU A 326 13.43 -19.93 13.11
C LEU A 326 12.84 -20.87 14.16
N ASP A 327 12.73 -20.44 15.41
CA ASP A 327 12.06 -21.16 16.48
C ASP A 327 10.62 -20.66 16.70
N HIS A 328 9.84 -21.40 17.51
CA HIS A 328 8.51 -20.95 17.94
C HIS A 328 8.62 -19.93 19.08
N PRO A 329 7.57 -19.13 19.34
CA PRO A 329 7.57 -18.17 20.44
C PRO A 329 7.97 -18.79 21.77
N VAL A 330 8.89 -18.14 22.50
CA VAL A 330 9.52 -18.69 23.71
C VAL A 330 8.49 -19.12 24.76
N GLU A 331 7.47 -18.29 24.96
CA GLU A 331 6.41 -18.53 25.96
C GLU A 331 5.51 -19.71 25.59
N SER A 332 5.40 -20.01 24.30
CA SER A 332 4.49 -21.00 23.74
C SER A 332 5.12 -22.39 23.61
N GLN A 333 6.46 -22.48 23.52
CA GLN A 333 7.20 -23.74 23.31
C GLN A 333 6.82 -24.86 24.30
N LYS A 334 6.54 -24.52 25.55
CA LYS A 334 6.17 -25.50 26.60
C LYS A 334 4.82 -26.20 26.36
N TYR A 335 3.96 -25.63 25.50
CA TYR A 335 2.65 -26.20 25.17
C TYR A 335 2.68 -27.04 23.88
N LEU A 336 3.79 -27.05 23.15
CA LEU A 336 3.91 -27.69 21.85
C LEU A 336 4.54 -29.08 21.95
N PRO A 337 4.18 -30.00 21.04
CA PRO A 337 4.95 -31.22 20.85
C PRO A 337 6.34 -30.90 20.31
N LYS A 338 7.33 -31.74 20.63
CA LYS A 338 8.75 -31.51 20.27
C LYS A 338 9.01 -31.38 18.77
N ASP A 339 8.15 -32.00 17.96
CA ASP A 339 8.26 -32.10 16.50
C ASP A 339 7.26 -31.20 15.76
N GLN A 340 6.61 -30.25 16.46
CA GLN A 340 5.67 -29.31 15.87
C GLN A 340 6.29 -28.56 14.66
N PRO A 341 5.72 -28.66 13.45
CA PRO A 341 6.14 -27.83 12.32
C PRO A 341 5.88 -26.34 12.59
N PRO A 342 6.56 -25.41 11.90
CA PRO A 342 6.26 -23.99 11.97
C PRO A 342 4.77 -23.74 11.68
N TYR A 343 4.11 -22.95 12.53
CA TYR A 343 2.68 -22.67 12.44
C TYR A 343 2.37 -21.18 12.53
N VAL A 344 1.15 -20.81 12.13
CA VAL A 344 0.60 -19.46 12.29
C VAL A 344 -0.49 -19.51 13.36
N LEU A 345 -0.35 -18.67 14.39
CA LEU A 345 -1.34 -18.40 15.43
C LEU A 345 -1.17 -16.95 15.93
N PHE A 346 -2.10 -16.46 16.75
CA PHE A 346 -2.16 -15.07 17.23
C PHE A 346 -0.83 -14.55 17.79
N ASP A 347 -0.15 -15.36 18.60
CA ASP A 347 1.15 -15.06 19.20
C ASP A 347 2.29 -14.98 18.15
N VAL A 348 2.32 -15.92 17.19
CA VAL A 348 3.28 -15.92 16.07
C VAL A 348 3.08 -14.71 15.16
N VAL A 349 1.84 -14.29 14.93
CA VAL A 349 1.55 -13.07 14.15
C VAL A 349 2.11 -11.86 14.91
N LYS A 350 1.82 -11.75 16.22
CA LYS A 350 2.30 -10.69 17.11
C LYS A 350 3.71 -10.92 17.66
N SER A 351 4.68 -11.09 16.75
CA SER A 351 6.08 -11.35 17.14
C SER A 351 6.75 -10.21 17.92
N SER A 352 6.18 -9.00 17.90
CA SER A 352 6.55 -7.89 18.79
C SER A 352 6.30 -8.17 20.27
N LYS A 353 5.35 -9.05 20.59
CA LYS A 353 4.96 -9.43 21.94
C LYS A 353 5.44 -10.84 22.31
N PHE A 354 5.40 -11.77 21.36
CA PHE A 354 5.80 -13.16 21.58
C PHE A 354 6.94 -13.57 20.64
N PRO A 355 8.16 -13.08 20.86
CA PRO A 355 9.31 -13.39 20.01
C PRO A 355 9.81 -14.83 20.24
N GLY A 356 10.51 -15.37 19.25
CA GLY A 356 11.42 -16.51 19.42
C GLY A 356 12.81 -16.06 19.89
N ASN A 357 13.71 -17.01 20.13
CA ASN A 357 15.13 -16.77 20.46
C ASN A 357 16.03 -16.75 19.23
N GLU A 358 15.58 -17.26 18.08
CA GLU A 358 16.36 -17.40 16.86
C GLU A 358 15.77 -16.55 15.73
N PRO A 359 16.05 -15.23 15.69
CA PRO A 359 15.65 -14.38 14.57
C PRO A 359 16.11 -14.95 13.23
N ASN A 360 15.22 -14.92 12.23
CA ASN A 360 15.58 -15.23 10.86
C ASN A 360 16.39 -14.08 10.25
N LYS A 361 17.69 -14.03 10.59
CA LYS A 361 18.58 -12.90 10.27
C LYS A 361 18.67 -12.60 8.77
N GLU A 362 18.63 -13.63 7.93
CA GLU A 362 18.67 -13.45 6.47
C GLU A 362 17.40 -12.74 5.96
N LEU A 363 16.23 -13.16 6.43
CA LEU A 363 14.97 -12.48 6.14
C LEU A 363 14.95 -11.05 6.70
N TRP A 364 15.43 -10.84 7.93
CA TRP A 364 15.47 -9.50 8.55
C TRP A 364 16.39 -8.55 7.78
N GLU A 365 17.53 -9.05 7.30
CA GLU A 365 18.44 -8.32 6.44
C GLU A 365 17.76 -7.97 5.10
N TYR A 366 17.07 -8.93 4.48
CA TYR A 366 16.28 -8.68 3.27
C TYR A 366 15.22 -7.58 3.49
N LEU A 367 14.38 -7.71 4.52
CA LEU A 367 13.29 -6.78 4.82
C LEU A 367 13.80 -5.36 5.10
N SER A 368 14.87 -5.23 5.89
CA SER A 368 15.46 -3.94 6.24
C SER A 368 16.17 -3.24 5.07
N ASN A 369 16.49 -3.96 3.98
CA ASN A 369 17.07 -3.39 2.76
C ASN A 369 16.04 -3.00 1.69
N ILE A 370 14.75 -3.32 1.87
CA ILE A 370 13.70 -2.99 0.89
C ILE A 370 13.64 -1.47 0.69
N ILE A 371 13.39 -0.69 1.74
CA ILE A 371 13.26 0.78 1.66
C ILE A 371 14.56 1.45 1.16
N PRO A 372 15.76 1.10 1.69
CA PRO A 372 17.04 1.53 1.11
C PRO A 372 17.16 1.33 -0.40
N SER A 373 16.66 0.22 -0.94
CA SER A 373 16.69 -0.02 -2.38
C SER A 373 15.88 1.02 -3.17
N TYR A 374 14.72 1.44 -2.66
CA TYR A 374 13.90 2.50 -3.29
C TYR A 374 14.55 3.88 -3.14
N GLN A 375 15.14 4.20 -1.97
CA GLN A 375 15.90 5.44 -1.79
C GLN A 375 17.04 5.55 -2.81
N GLN A 376 17.82 4.49 -2.99
CA GLN A 376 18.97 4.48 -3.90
C GLN A 376 18.57 4.49 -5.38
N ARG A 377 17.50 3.78 -5.75
CA ARG A 377 17.06 3.69 -7.16
C ARG A 377 16.31 4.93 -7.61
N PHE A 378 15.48 5.49 -6.73
CA PHE A 378 14.47 6.48 -7.09
C PHE A 378 14.53 7.78 -6.29
N GLY A 379 15.11 7.78 -5.09
CA GLY A 379 15.20 8.98 -4.26
C GLY A 379 13.93 9.32 -3.49
N ILE A 380 13.11 8.34 -3.11
CA ILE A 380 11.90 8.59 -2.29
C ILE A 380 12.23 9.30 -0.96
N ASP A 381 11.29 10.07 -0.42
CA ASP A 381 11.48 10.95 0.75
C ASP A 381 10.95 10.36 2.07
N GLY A 382 10.05 9.38 2.02
CA GLY A 382 9.50 8.76 3.21
C GLY A 382 8.78 7.44 2.95
N ALA A 383 8.38 6.78 4.03
CA ALA A 383 7.65 5.52 4.00
C ALA A 383 6.56 5.47 5.08
N ARG A 384 5.40 4.88 4.75
CA ARG A 384 4.48 4.29 5.73
C ARG A 384 4.89 2.84 5.97
N ILE A 385 4.86 2.40 7.23
CA ILE A 385 5.00 1.00 7.61
C ILE A 385 3.65 0.49 8.10
N ASP A 386 3.05 -0.38 7.29
CA ASP A 386 1.85 -1.16 7.61
C ASP A 386 2.23 -2.37 8.49
N MET A 387 1.33 -2.76 9.40
CA MET A 387 1.51 -3.84 10.37
C MET A 387 2.78 -3.71 11.22
N GLY A 388 3.33 -2.49 11.38
CA GLY A 388 4.53 -2.26 12.19
C GLY A 388 4.39 -2.76 13.63
N HIS A 389 3.19 -2.71 14.17
CA HIS A 389 2.85 -3.20 15.52
C HIS A 389 3.12 -4.69 15.74
N ALA A 390 3.25 -5.49 14.68
CA ALA A 390 3.49 -6.93 14.74
C ALA A 390 4.98 -7.29 14.64
N LEU A 391 5.82 -6.34 14.22
CA LEU A 391 7.26 -6.53 14.02
C LEU A 391 8.03 -6.47 15.34
N PRO A 392 9.06 -7.32 15.54
CA PRO A 392 9.94 -7.19 16.69
C PRO A 392 10.66 -5.84 16.67
N SER A 393 10.84 -5.23 17.83
CA SER A 393 11.47 -3.90 17.95
C SER A 393 12.83 -3.83 17.26
N GLN A 394 13.65 -4.88 17.39
CA GLN A 394 14.95 -4.95 16.72
C GLN A 394 14.84 -4.90 15.19
N LEU A 395 13.87 -5.60 14.59
CA LEU A 395 13.67 -5.58 13.14
C LEU A 395 13.17 -4.21 12.68
N GLN A 396 12.26 -3.60 13.45
CA GLN A 396 11.75 -2.27 13.19
C GLN A 396 12.86 -1.21 13.26
N ASP A 397 13.70 -1.28 14.29
CA ASP A 397 14.88 -0.43 14.44
C ASP A 397 15.85 -0.62 13.26
N MET A 398 16.07 -1.85 12.78
CA MET A 398 16.89 -2.13 11.60
C MET A 398 16.32 -1.47 10.34
N ILE A 399 15.00 -1.60 10.10
CA ILE A 399 14.33 -1.00 8.94
C ILE A 399 14.48 0.52 8.96
N ILE A 400 14.21 1.16 10.11
CA ILE A 400 14.26 2.62 10.24
C ILE A 400 15.71 3.13 10.15
N SER A 401 16.63 2.52 10.89
CA SER A 401 18.00 2.99 11.00
C SER A 401 18.74 2.93 9.67
N LYS A 402 18.57 1.86 8.89
CA LYS A 402 19.21 1.75 7.56
C LYS A 402 18.73 2.81 6.57
N ALA A 403 17.44 3.11 6.58
CA ALA A 403 16.91 4.18 5.72
C ALA A 403 17.40 5.56 6.16
N LYS A 404 17.46 5.82 7.47
CA LYS A 404 17.98 7.07 8.05
C LYS A 404 19.51 7.22 7.91
N GLU A 405 20.26 6.14 7.76
CA GLU A 405 21.69 6.17 7.43
C GLU A 405 21.94 6.75 6.03
N ILE A 406 21.05 6.46 5.07
CA ILE A 406 21.10 7.00 3.70
C ILE A 406 20.61 8.44 3.66
N ASP A 407 19.52 8.73 4.36
CA ASP A 407 18.91 10.06 4.44
C ASP A 407 18.35 10.32 5.85
N PRO A 408 19.05 11.08 6.70
CA PRO A 408 18.61 11.40 8.07
C PRO A 408 17.26 12.12 8.13
N ALA A 409 16.84 12.75 7.03
CA ALA A 409 15.56 13.44 6.91
C ALA A 409 14.43 12.55 6.35
N PHE A 410 14.70 11.27 6.07
CA PHE A 410 13.70 10.33 5.62
C PHE A 410 12.63 10.12 6.68
N ALA A 411 11.37 10.31 6.31
CA ALA A 411 10.26 10.28 7.25
C ALA A 411 9.59 8.91 7.32
N PHE A 412 9.28 8.47 8.53
CA PHE A 412 8.50 7.25 8.78
C PHE A 412 7.12 7.57 9.36
N ILE A 413 6.08 7.03 8.72
CA ILE A 413 4.68 7.12 9.17
C ILE A 413 4.25 5.75 9.72
N ALA A 414 3.83 5.70 10.98
CA ALA A 414 3.27 4.51 11.58
C ALA A 414 1.82 4.32 11.13
N GLU A 415 1.46 3.11 10.71
CA GLU A 415 0.06 2.68 10.74
C GLU A 415 -0.39 2.45 12.20
N GLU A 416 -0.64 3.56 12.88
CA GLU A 416 -1.17 3.58 14.24
C GLU A 416 -2.46 4.40 14.25
N LEU A 417 -3.60 3.72 14.45
CA LEU A 417 -4.93 4.32 14.48
C LEU A 417 -5.29 4.83 15.88
N GLU A 418 -4.71 4.23 16.92
CA GLU A 418 -4.93 4.63 18.31
C GLU A 418 -4.04 5.83 18.66
N MET A 419 -4.62 7.03 18.56
CA MET A 419 -3.90 8.29 18.76
C MET A 419 -3.11 8.40 20.08
N LYS A 420 -3.52 7.67 21.13
CA LYS A 420 -2.83 7.61 22.44
C LYS A 420 -1.46 6.89 22.40
N ASN A 421 -1.19 6.15 21.34
CA ASN A 421 0.06 5.42 21.15
C ASN A 421 1.14 6.27 20.44
N ASP A 422 0.88 7.57 20.24
CA ASP A 422 1.80 8.52 19.62
C ASP A 422 3.18 8.57 20.31
N GLU A 423 3.23 8.55 21.64
CA GLU A 423 4.49 8.52 22.38
C GLU A 423 5.24 7.20 22.16
N LYS A 424 4.51 6.08 22.06
CA LYS A 424 5.09 4.77 21.73
C LYS A 424 5.68 4.83 20.31
N ALA A 425 4.91 5.28 19.32
CA ALA A 425 5.38 5.39 17.93
C ALA A 425 6.64 6.28 17.84
N LYS A 426 6.69 7.38 18.59
CA LYS A 426 7.88 8.25 18.69
C LYS A 426 9.10 7.52 19.24
N ARG A 427 8.93 6.74 20.32
CA ARG A 427 10.03 5.95 20.92
C ARG A 427 10.55 4.87 19.97
N GLU A 428 9.68 4.34 19.12
CA GLU A 428 10.02 3.36 18.08
C GLU A 428 10.57 4.01 16.80
N GLY A 429 10.83 5.32 16.80
CA GLY A 429 11.52 6.01 15.70
C GLY A 429 10.61 6.55 14.59
N TYR A 430 9.28 6.47 14.72
CA TYR A 430 8.36 7.08 13.76
C TYR A 430 8.26 8.60 13.94
N ASP A 431 8.12 9.29 12.82
CA ASP A 431 8.01 10.75 12.75
C ASP A 431 6.54 11.21 12.74
N CYS A 432 5.60 10.30 12.46
CA CYS A 432 4.15 10.57 12.36
C CYS A 432 3.32 9.31 12.60
N ILE A 433 2.08 9.49 13.07
CA ILE A 433 1.06 8.43 13.12
C ILE A 433 -0.07 8.69 12.12
N LEU A 434 -0.67 7.62 11.59
CA LEU A 434 -1.84 7.73 10.72
C LEU A 434 -3.03 8.36 11.45
N GLY A 435 -3.38 7.81 12.61
CA GLY A 435 -4.48 8.26 13.44
C GLY A 435 -5.86 7.93 12.90
N ASN A 436 -6.89 8.36 13.63
CA ASN A 436 -8.29 8.07 13.33
C ASN A 436 -9.16 9.35 13.25
N SER A 437 -8.56 10.48 12.85
CA SER A 437 -9.25 11.77 12.78
C SER A 437 -10.51 11.75 11.90
N TRP A 438 -10.52 10.92 10.85
CA TRP A 438 -11.68 10.65 9.97
C TRP A 438 -12.89 10.10 10.72
N TYR A 439 -12.66 9.30 11.77
CA TYR A 439 -13.73 8.74 12.61
C TYR A 439 -14.31 9.81 13.54
N ALA A 440 -13.42 10.59 14.16
CA ALA A 440 -13.76 11.62 15.12
C ALA A 440 -14.53 12.77 14.47
N VAL A 441 -14.04 13.31 13.35
CA VAL A 441 -14.63 14.49 12.70
C VAL A 441 -16.05 14.26 12.17
N ALA A 442 -16.37 13.02 11.83
CA ALA A 442 -17.69 12.64 11.37
C ALA A 442 -18.74 12.55 12.51
N ARG A 443 -18.32 12.64 13.78
CA ARG A 443 -19.17 12.37 14.95
C ARG A 443 -18.98 13.46 16.01
N PRO A 444 -19.96 14.33 16.28
CA PRO A 444 -19.78 15.48 17.18
C PRO A 444 -19.20 15.16 18.57
N ARG A 445 -19.63 14.05 19.19
CA ARG A 445 -19.12 13.63 20.50
C ARG A 445 -17.66 13.16 20.44
N GLU A 446 -17.29 12.46 19.38
CA GLU A 446 -15.92 11.95 19.21
C GLU A 446 -14.99 13.06 18.78
N LEU A 447 -15.44 14.01 17.96
CA LEU A 447 -14.71 15.24 17.67
C LEU A 447 -14.42 16.04 18.94
N TYR A 448 -15.39 16.18 19.86
CA TYR A 448 -15.18 16.88 21.12
C TYR A 448 -14.07 16.22 21.96
N LYS A 449 -14.14 14.90 22.15
CA LYS A 449 -13.08 14.15 22.86
C LYS A 449 -11.73 14.28 22.15
N PHE A 450 -11.72 14.18 20.82
CA PHE A 450 -10.51 14.31 20.03
C PHE A 450 -9.85 15.67 20.23
N VAL A 451 -10.65 16.76 20.24
CA VAL A 451 -10.14 18.12 20.41
C VAL A 451 -9.67 18.38 21.84
N GLU A 452 -10.42 17.95 22.86
CA GLU A 452 -10.12 18.26 24.26
C GLU A 452 -9.07 17.31 24.87
N GLU A 453 -9.18 16.02 24.56
CA GLU A 453 -8.45 14.95 25.27
C GLU A 453 -7.29 14.37 24.45
N THR A 454 -7.26 14.57 23.12
CA THR A 454 -6.23 13.98 22.25
C THR A 454 -5.27 15.03 21.67
N LEU A 455 -5.78 15.97 20.87
CA LEU A 455 -4.96 16.94 20.12
C LEU A 455 -3.92 17.70 20.96
N PRO A 456 -4.23 18.21 22.16
CA PRO A 456 -3.28 19.01 22.94
C PRO A 456 -2.07 18.21 23.43
N TYR A 457 -2.18 16.87 23.47
CA TYR A 457 -1.22 16.00 24.14
C TYR A 457 -0.29 15.25 23.18
N LEU A 458 -0.58 15.25 21.88
CA LEU A 458 0.20 14.55 20.86
C LEU A 458 1.67 14.98 20.82
N LYS A 459 2.57 14.00 20.78
CA LYS A 459 4.04 14.10 20.77
C LYS A 459 4.63 14.03 19.37
N VAL A 460 3.89 13.47 18.41
CA VAL A 460 4.18 13.42 16.98
C VAL A 460 3.00 13.95 16.17
N PRO A 461 3.22 14.49 14.96
CA PRO A 461 2.15 14.86 14.06
C PRO A 461 1.30 13.65 13.65
N PHE A 462 0.07 13.92 13.24
CA PHE A 462 -0.85 12.92 12.72
C PHE A 462 -1.36 13.29 11.32
N ILE A 463 -1.75 12.27 10.55
CA ILE A 463 -2.40 12.47 9.25
C ILE A 463 -3.85 12.93 9.48
N ALA A 464 -4.08 14.22 9.25
CA ALA A 464 -5.38 14.84 9.42
C ALA A 464 -6.26 14.54 8.22
N SER A 465 -6.96 13.40 8.27
CA SER A 465 -7.77 12.84 7.20
C SER A 465 -9.26 12.96 7.52
N CYS A 466 -10.05 13.32 6.52
CA CYS A 466 -11.52 13.25 6.61
C CYS A 466 -12.06 11.88 6.18
N GLU A 467 -11.28 11.21 5.35
CA GLU A 467 -11.48 9.87 4.81
C GLU A 467 -10.10 9.32 4.40
N THR A 468 -9.99 8.00 4.32
CA THR A 468 -8.83 7.26 3.81
C THR A 468 -9.31 6.16 2.85
N PRO A 469 -8.41 5.49 2.10
CA PRO A 469 -8.79 4.39 1.20
C PRO A 469 -9.58 3.25 1.86
N ASP A 470 -9.42 3.05 3.17
CA ASP A 470 -10.10 1.96 3.90
C ASP A 470 -11.45 2.37 4.49
N THR A 471 -11.83 3.64 4.43
CA THR A 471 -13.00 4.19 5.13
C THR A 471 -14.11 4.60 4.16
N PRO A 472 -15.37 4.76 4.63
CA PRO A 472 -16.39 5.45 3.85
C PRO A 472 -15.97 6.88 3.46
N ARG A 473 -16.35 7.29 2.25
CA ARG A 473 -16.19 8.67 1.78
C ARG A 473 -16.92 9.66 2.70
N ILE A 474 -16.34 10.83 2.96
CA ILE A 474 -16.90 11.84 3.86
C ILE A 474 -18.27 12.31 3.39
N VAL A 475 -18.47 12.38 2.07
CA VAL A 475 -19.72 12.81 1.41
C VAL A 475 -20.88 11.85 1.61
N VAL A 476 -20.62 10.55 1.87
CA VAL A 476 -21.68 9.56 2.12
C VAL A 476 -21.99 9.38 3.61
N ARG A 477 -21.23 10.04 4.50
CA ARG A 477 -21.51 10.00 5.94
C ARG A 477 -22.75 10.83 6.27
N GLU A 478 -23.27 10.65 7.49
CA GLU A 478 -24.36 11.48 8.01
C GLU A 478 -23.94 12.95 8.00
N ASN A 479 -24.75 13.83 7.39
CA ASN A 479 -24.43 15.25 7.12
C ASN A 479 -23.22 15.46 6.18
N GLY A 480 -22.93 14.50 5.28
CA GLY A 480 -21.83 14.57 4.32
C GLY A 480 -21.82 15.81 3.43
N ASP A 481 -23.01 16.34 3.09
CA ASP A 481 -23.21 17.59 2.34
C ASP A 481 -22.58 18.82 3.00
N LYS A 482 -22.51 18.82 4.34
CA LYS A 482 -21.86 19.86 5.15
C LYS A 482 -20.45 19.45 5.55
N LEU A 483 -20.25 18.19 5.95
CA LEU A 483 -18.96 17.68 6.42
C LEU A 483 -17.88 17.76 5.35
N LYS A 484 -18.22 17.64 4.06
CA LYS A 484 -17.24 17.80 2.96
C LYS A 484 -16.49 19.14 2.99
N TYR A 485 -17.08 20.19 3.56
CA TYR A 485 -16.41 21.48 3.78
C TYR A 485 -15.97 21.68 5.23
N LEU A 486 -16.81 21.31 6.19
CA LEU A 486 -16.53 21.56 7.61
C LEU A 486 -15.39 20.68 8.15
N ALA A 487 -15.35 19.40 7.78
CA ALA A 487 -14.35 18.47 8.31
C ALA A 487 -12.91 18.86 7.92
N PRO A 488 -12.60 19.16 6.64
CA PRO A 488 -11.28 19.66 6.27
C PRO A 488 -10.92 20.97 6.97
N ALA A 489 -11.88 21.90 7.10
CA ALA A 489 -11.66 23.19 7.75
C ALA A 489 -11.30 23.05 9.24
N LEU A 490 -11.90 22.09 9.94
CA LEU A 490 -11.59 21.81 11.34
C LEU A 490 -10.27 21.05 11.51
N LEU A 491 -10.05 20.00 10.69
CA LEU A 491 -8.90 19.12 10.84
C LEU A 491 -7.60 19.73 10.34
N TYR A 492 -7.61 20.41 9.19
CA TYR A 492 -6.37 20.89 8.57
C TYR A 492 -5.73 22.06 9.33
N PHE A 493 -6.48 22.71 10.22
CA PHE A 493 -6.01 23.77 11.11
C PHE A 493 -5.74 23.29 12.54
N ALA A 494 -5.94 22.01 12.84
CA ALA A 494 -5.69 21.45 14.16
C ALA A 494 -4.18 21.46 14.49
N PRO A 495 -3.80 21.60 15.78
CA PRO A 495 -2.41 21.44 16.20
C PRO A 495 -1.88 20.07 15.78
N ASN A 496 -0.61 20.00 15.36
CA ASN A 496 0.05 18.76 14.94
C ASN A 496 -0.56 18.08 13.70
N ALA A 497 -1.52 18.71 13.01
CA ALA A 497 -2.13 18.17 11.80
C ALA A 497 -1.21 18.22 10.59
N ILE A 498 -1.18 17.13 9.82
CA ILE A 498 -0.71 17.10 8.43
C ILE A 498 -1.94 16.96 7.54
N PRO A 499 -2.37 18.02 6.84
CA PRO A 499 -3.50 17.94 5.91
C PRO A 499 -3.35 16.80 4.91
N TYR A 500 -4.40 15.98 4.79
CA TYR A 500 -4.43 14.83 3.90
C TYR A 500 -5.70 14.83 3.05
N VAL A 501 -5.50 14.84 1.74
CA VAL A 501 -6.56 14.69 0.74
C VAL A 501 -6.49 13.28 0.18
N ASN A 502 -7.55 12.49 0.37
CA ASN A 502 -7.66 11.19 -0.25
C ASN A 502 -8.04 11.35 -1.74
N THR A 503 -7.47 10.55 -2.63
CA THR A 503 -7.80 10.62 -4.06
C THR A 503 -9.31 10.42 -4.30
N GLY A 504 -9.92 11.37 -5.01
CA GLY A 504 -11.36 11.41 -5.26
C GLY A 504 -12.12 12.32 -4.28
N GLN A 505 -11.57 12.61 -3.10
CA GLN A 505 -12.21 13.52 -2.12
C GLN A 505 -12.40 14.92 -2.71
N GLU A 506 -11.43 15.40 -3.49
CA GLU A 506 -11.40 16.71 -4.12
C GLU A 506 -12.45 16.88 -5.24
N ILE A 507 -13.01 15.77 -5.73
CA ILE A 507 -14.10 15.73 -6.72
C ILE A 507 -15.39 15.12 -6.14
N GLU A 508 -15.48 15.01 -4.81
CA GLU A 508 -16.66 14.51 -4.10
C GLU A 508 -17.03 13.06 -4.45
N GLU A 509 -16.03 12.21 -4.69
CA GLU A 509 -16.21 10.78 -4.94
C GLU A 509 -17.06 10.12 -3.84
N ILE A 510 -18.05 9.33 -4.23
CA ILE A 510 -19.00 8.71 -3.28
C ILE A 510 -18.70 7.23 -3.07
N GLN A 511 -18.20 6.53 -4.07
CA GLN A 511 -17.89 5.11 -3.96
C GLN A 511 -16.62 4.91 -3.11
N PRO A 512 -16.65 4.04 -2.08
CA PRO A 512 -15.47 3.73 -1.30
C PRO A 512 -14.47 2.88 -2.12
N MET A 513 -13.18 3.01 -1.81
CA MET A 513 -12.13 2.21 -2.46
C MET A 513 -12.07 0.79 -1.89
N ASN A 514 -12.38 0.65 -0.60
CA ASN A 514 -12.39 -0.59 0.16
C ASN A 514 -13.46 -0.52 1.28
N LEU A 515 -13.85 -1.67 1.82
CA LEU A 515 -14.79 -1.78 2.94
C LEU A 515 -14.09 -2.13 4.26
N GLY A 516 -12.85 -1.67 4.46
CA GLY A 516 -12.00 -2.04 5.59
C GLY A 516 -12.49 -1.49 6.94
N LEU A 517 -12.27 -0.21 7.20
CA LEU A 517 -12.48 0.44 8.49
C LEU A 517 -13.80 1.21 8.52
N ASP A 518 -14.60 1.02 9.58
CA ASP A 518 -15.87 1.75 9.82
C ASP A 518 -16.83 1.70 8.61
N ASN A 519 -16.82 0.59 7.88
CA ASN A 519 -17.63 0.38 6.68
C ASN A 519 -18.60 -0.80 6.87
N ASN A 520 -19.56 -0.92 5.97
CA ASN A 520 -20.47 -2.06 5.92
C ASN A 520 -20.73 -2.47 4.46
N ILE A 521 -21.41 -3.60 4.26
CA ILE A 521 -21.64 -4.14 2.91
C ILE A 521 -22.43 -3.19 2.00
N PHE A 522 -23.26 -2.31 2.56
CA PHE A 522 -24.05 -1.34 1.79
C PHE A 522 -23.20 -0.20 1.24
N GLY A 523 -21.99 0.02 1.76
CA GLY A 523 -21.03 0.95 1.19
C GLY A 523 -20.66 0.63 -0.27
N LYS A 524 -20.81 -0.64 -0.68
CA LYS A 524 -20.56 -1.10 -2.05
C LYS A 524 -21.58 -0.56 -3.06
N THR A 525 -22.78 -0.19 -2.63
CA THR A 525 -23.94 0.07 -3.50
C THR A 525 -24.40 1.53 -3.46
N VAL A 526 -23.48 2.47 -3.25
CA VAL A 526 -23.80 3.91 -3.12
C VAL A 526 -23.97 4.63 -4.47
N LEU A 527 -23.35 4.12 -5.53
CA LEU A 527 -23.57 4.59 -6.90
C LEU A 527 -24.97 4.22 -7.41
N PRO A 528 -25.49 4.93 -8.43
CA PRO A 528 -26.67 4.49 -9.17
C PRO A 528 -26.47 3.11 -9.82
N PRO A 529 -27.49 2.23 -9.88
CA PRO A 529 -27.36 0.89 -10.47
C PRO A 529 -27.03 0.86 -11.98
N ASP A 530 -27.24 1.97 -12.68
CA ASP A 530 -26.90 2.16 -14.09
C ASP A 530 -25.50 2.75 -14.32
N ASP A 531 -24.80 3.11 -13.23
CA ASP A 531 -23.39 3.50 -13.30
C ASP A 531 -22.52 2.29 -13.64
N GLN A 532 -21.57 2.46 -14.56
CA GLN A 532 -20.66 1.40 -14.98
C GLN A 532 -19.87 0.79 -13.79
N PHE A 533 -19.53 1.61 -12.80
CA PHE A 533 -18.74 1.22 -11.64
C PHE A 533 -19.60 0.88 -10.42
N TYR A 534 -20.92 0.73 -10.58
CA TYR A 534 -21.80 0.30 -9.51
C TYR A 534 -21.31 -1.01 -8.89
N GLY A 535 -21.12 -1.00 -7.57
CA GLY A 535 -20.66 -2.19 -6.86
C GLY A 535 -19.16 -2.45 -6.97
N LYS A 536 -18.36 -1.61 -7.64
CA LYS A 536 -16.91 -1.83 -7.76
C LYS A 536 -16.15 -1.26 -6.57
N LEU A 537 -15.04 -1.90 -6.21
CA LEU A 537 -14.13 -1.43 -5.15
C LEU A 537 -12.71 -1.37 -5.71
N ALA A 538 -12.12 -0.17 -5.74
CA ALA A 538 -10.82 0.10 -6.37
C ALA A 538 -9.64 -0.76 -5.87
N PHE A 539 -9.74 -1.37 -4.68
CA PHE A 539 -8.73 -2.33 -4.21
C PHE A 539 -8.75 -3.66 -4.95
N PHE A 540 -9.89 -4.04 -5.53
CA PHE A 540 -10.12 -5.38 -6.08
C PHE A 540 -10.67 -5.37 -7.50
N ASP A 541 -11.15 -4.22 -7.99
CA ASP A 541 -11.73 -4.04 -9.31
C ASP A 541 -11.07 -2.85 -10.04
N TYR A 542 -11.25 -2.79 -11.35
CA TYR A 542 -10.76 -1.68 -12.17
C TYR A 542 -11.59 -0.41 -12.05
#